data_AF-A0A9X1GPD1-F1
#
_entry.id   AF-A0A9X1GPD1-F1
#
_cell.length_a   1.000
_cell.length_b   1.000
_cell.length_c   1.000
_cell.angle_alpha   90.00
_cell.angle_beta   90.00
_cell.angle_gamma   90.00
#
_symmetry.space_group_name_H-M   'P 1'
#
loop_
_entity.id
_entity.type
_entity.pdbx_description
1 polymer ?
#
loop_
_entity_poly.entity_id
_entity_poly.type
_entity_poly.pdbx_seq_one_letter_code
_entity_poly.pdbx_strand_id
1 'polypeptide(L)'
;ELCKSVLNWPIEKGHSNTGKFVKGIKLRIPGVHDNIPTYDVWLSSRLSNPVTDKVTASDGSSDGSSDGLKPLPVKESDGCDGYSPNLLEILEEKKGLEIEEKTSTEPVQPVETTPVDKFAVPLLDEHYQLMKVNPLEFMIGTNFGDCKVTATPFKKIKSTGQSVVHLLYEMDFGRAVDQVKCVLGKKDVERLAKKSDKLKALQLAVAKKWQEKAKKHTFRVLKRGTLNEPDIWVENCTLVSVPHEHQHFFYLDAPDGTRFNASIGEFVVMK
;
A
#
# COMPACT_ATOMS: atom_id res chain seq x y z
N GLU A 1 -21.02 -22.58 -10.98
CA GLU A 1 -21.37 -24.02 -11.03
C GLU A 1 -20.15 -24.88 -11.33
N LEU A 2 -19.34 -24.52 -12.34
CA LEU A 2 -18.08 -25.19 -12.68
C LEU A 2 -17.19 -25.56 -11.47
N CYS A 3 -16.96 -24.62 -10.55
CA CYS A 3 -16.12 -24.87 -9.38
C CYS A 3 -16.72 -25.88 -8.38
N LYS A 4 -18.05 -26.03 -8.34
CA LYS A 4 -18.72 -27.04 -7.49
C LYS A 4 -18.77 -28.39 -8.21
N SER A 5 -19.07 -28.41 -9.51
CA SER A 5 -19.22 -29.67 -10.26
C SER A 5 -17.88 -30.32 -10.61
N VAL A 6 -16.85 -29.54 -10.92
CA VAL A 6 -15.54 -30.06 -11.37
C VAL A 6 -14.55 -30.19 -10.21
N LEU A 7 -14.47 -29.17 -9.34
CA LEU A 7 -13.48 -29.15 -8.24
C LEU A 7 -14.07 -29.61 -6.91
N ASN A 8 -15.40 -29.77 -6.85
CA ASN A 8 -16.12 -30.07 -5.61
C ASN A 8 -15.71 -29.13 -4.47
N TRP A 9 -15.50 -27.84 -4.80
CA TRP A 9 -15.18 -26.81 -3.82
C TRP A 9 -16.44 -26.42 -3.03
N PRO A 10 -16.32 -26.24 -1.70
CA PRO A 10 -17.40 -25.69 -0.89
C PRO A 10 -17.57 -24.21 -1.27
N ILE A 11 -18.62 -23.94 -2.02
CA ILE A 11 -18.97 -22.58 -2.43
C ILE A 11 -20.16 -22.13 -1.58
N GLU A 12 -19.93 -21.16 -0.71
CA GLU A 12 -20.99 -20.48 0.02
C GLU A 12 -21.54 -19.35 -0.86
N LYS A 13 -22.81 -19.45 -1.26
CA LYS A 13 -23.51 -18.37 -1.97
C LYS A 13 -24.27 -17.54 -0.94
N GLY A 14 -23.97 -16.24 -0.86
CA GLY A 14 -24.66 -15.29 0.00
C GLY A 14 -25.46 -14.26 -0.81
N HIS A 15 -26.59 -13.80 -0.25
CA HIS A 15 -27.29 -12.62 -0.71
C HIS A 15 -27.14 -11.53 0.35
N SER A 16 -26.72 -10.34 -0.07
CA SER A 16 -26.68 -9.14 0.75
C SER A 16 -27.53 -8.06 0.09
N ASN A 17 -27.86 -7.01 0.86
CA ASN A 17 -28.60 -5.86 0.33
C ASN A 17 -27.84 -5.13 -0.80
N THR A 18 -26.53 -5.39 -0.95
CA THR A 18 -25.67 -4.83 -2.00
C THR A 18 -25.45 -5.78 -3.19
N GLY A 19 -25.97 -7.01 -3.15
CA GLY A 19 -25.91 -7.96 -4.25
C GLY A 19 -25.64 -9.41 -3.84
N LYS A 20 -25.48 -10.27 -4.85
CA LYS A 20 -25.13 -11.70 -4.69
C LYS A 20 -23.62 -11.85 -4.67
N PHE A 21 -23.08 -12.56 -3.68
CA PHE A 21 -21.66 -12.86 -3.62
C PHE A 21 -21.40 -14.35 -3.44
N VAL A 22 -20.20 -14.77 -3.87
CA VAL A 22 -19.73 -16.15 -3.82
C VAL A 22 -18.50 -16.17 -2.92
N LYS A 23 -18.65 -16.67 -1.70
CA LYS A 23 -17.56 -16.81 -0.74
C LYS A 23 -16.86 -18.14 -1.03
N GLY A 24 -15.57 -18.05 -1.37
CA GLY A 24 -14.74 -19.23 -1.67
C GLY A 24 -13.71 -19.05 -2.80
N ILE A 25 -13.75 -17.96 -3.58
CA ILE A 25 -12.75 -17.73 -4.64
C ILE A 25 -12.29 -16.26 -4.60
N LYS A 26 -11.06 -16.01 -4.15
CA LYS A 26 -10.39 -14.71 -4.27
C LYS A 26 -9.21 -14.88 -5.23
N LEU A 27 -9.17 -14.07 -6.29
CA LEU A 27 -8.01 -13.99 -7.18
C LEU A 27 -6.83 -13.44 -6.38
N ARG A 28 -5.69 -14.14 -6.41
CA ARG A 28 -4.48 -13.71 -5.72
C ARG A 28 -3.88 -12.49 -6.40
N ILE A 29 -3.23 -11.67 -5.57
CA ILE A 29 -2.44 -10.52 -6.02
C ILE A 29 -1.01 -10.91 -5.63
N PRO A 30 -0.10 -11.07 -6.61
CA PRO A 30 1.28 -11.44 -6.33
C PRO A 30 1.92 -10.51 -5.29
N GLY A 31 2.61 -11.07 -4.29
CA GLY A 31 3.29 -10.31 -3.24
C GLY A 31 2.40 -9.88 -2.06
N VAL A 32 1.07 -9.95 -2.21
CA VAL A 32 0.10 -9.56 -1.15
C VAL A 32 -0.57 -10.77 -0.52
N HIS A 33 -0.84 -11.80 -1.33
CA HIS A 33 -1.61 -12.97 -0.92
C HIS A 33 -0.76 -14.25 -0.81
N ASP A 34 0.56 -14.11 -0.71
CA ASP A 34 1.50 -15.23 -0.73
C ASP A 34 1.43 -16.08 0.55
N ASN A 35 1.04 -15.47 1.67
CA ASN A 35 0.87 -16.13 2.97
C ASN A 35 -0.47 -16.86 3.12
N ILE A 36 -1.40 -16.72 2.17
CA ILE A 36 -2.65 -17.47 2.20
C ILE A 36 -2.34 -18.90 1.76
N PRO A 37 -2.62 -19.94 2.55
CA PRO A 37 -2.37 -21.33 2.18
C PRO A 37 -2.99 -21.62 0.81
N THR A 38 -2.21 -22.15 -0.13
CA THR A 38 -2.79 -22.65 -1.37
C THR A 38 -3.51 -23.96 -1.07
N TYR A 39 -4.72 -24.12 -1.62
CA TYR A 39 -5.40 -25.41 -1.61
C TYR A 39 -4.69 -26.43 -2.52
N ASP A 40 -3.53 -26.10 -3.10
CA ASP A 40 -2.75 -26.95 -3.99
C ASP A 40 -2.36 -28.27 -3.30
N VAL A 41 -2.05 -28.24 -2.01
CA VAL A 41 -1.74 -29.47 -1.25
C VAL A 41 -2.99 -30.36 -1.15
N TRP A 42 -4.14 -29.79 -0.82
CA TRP A 42 -5.41 -30.51 -0.74
C TRP A 42 -5.86 -31.05 -2.11
N LEU A 43 -5.69 -30.25 -3.17
CA LEU A 43 -5.95 -30.64 -4.56
C LEU A 43 -5.03 -31.76 -5.02
N SER A 44 -3.74 -31.65 -4.74
CA SER A 44 -2.74 -32.67 -5.08
C SER A 44 -3.04 -33.97 -4.38
N SER A 45 -3.37 -33.95 -3.08
CA SER A 45 -3.77 -35.14 -2.31
C SER A 45 -5.04 -35.80 -2.85
N ARG A 46 -5.98 -35.02 -3.40
CA ARG A 46 -7.20 -35.57 -4.03
C ARG A 46 -6.95 -36.16 -5.41
N LEU A 47 -6.07 -35.54 -6.20
CA LEU A 47 -5.71 -36.04 -7.52
C LEU A 47 -4.82 -37.30 -7.43
N SER A 48 -3.98 -37.40 -6.40
CA SER A 48 -3.15 -38.57 -6.15
C SER A 48 -3.90 -39.74 -5.53
N ASN A 49 -5.03 -39.48 -4.86
CA ASN A 49 -5.95 -40.51 -4.38
C ASN A 49 -7.26 -40.43 -5.17
N PRO A 50 -7.32 -40.94 -6.42
CA PRO A 50 -8.59 -41.16 -7.06
C PRO A 50 -9.36 -42.12 -6.16
N VAL A 51 -10.41 -41.61 -5.50
CA VAL A 51 -11.41 -42.46 -4.86
C VAL A 51 -11.93 -43.33 -6.00
N THR A 52 -11.47 -44.57 -6.04
CA THR A 52 -12.08 -45.62 -6.85
C THR A 52 -13.44 -45.89 -6.24
N ASP A 53 -14.38 -44.98 -6.46
CA ASP A 53 -15.79 -45.31 -6.46
C ASP A 53 -15.94 -46.32 -7.60
N LYS A 54 -15.86 -47.60 -7.23
CA LYS A 54 -16.29 -48.71 -8.06
C LYS A 54 -17.73 -48.39 -8.47
N VAL A 55 -17.88 -47.87 -9.68
CA VAL A 55 -19.15 -47.90 -10.41
C VAL A 55 -19.39 -49.37 -10.72
N THR A 56 -19.98 -50.09 -9.77
CA THR A 56 -20.74 -51.30 -10.07
C THR A 56 -21.90 -50.87 -10.95
N ALA A 57 -21.87 -51.27 -12.22
CA ALA A 57 -23.02 -51.25 -13.09
C ALA A 57 -24.14 -52.01 -12.38
N SER A 58 -25.19 -51.29 -11.98
CA SER A 58 -26.40 -51.85 -11.39
C SER A 58 -27.56 -51.36 -12.21
N ASP A 59 -28.07 -52.29 -12.99
CA ASP A 59 -29.22 -52.18 -13.85
C ASP A 59 -30.46 -52.39 -12.96
N GLY A 60 -31.34 -51.40 -12.84
CA GLY A 60 -32.67 -51.63 -12.26
C GLY A 60 -33.20 -50.57 -11.29
N SER A 61 -34.17 -49.80 -11.81
CA SER A 61 -35.43 -49.40 -11.17
C SER A 61 -35.56 -49.54 -9.63
N SER A 62 -35.61 -48.42 -8.91
CA SER A 62 -36.33 -48.33 -7.63
C SER A 62 -36.66 -46.87 -7.26
N ASP A 63 -37.97 -46.67 -7.10
CA ASP A 63 -38.74 -45.73 -6.31
C ASP A 63 -38.14 -45.20 -4.99
N GLY A 64 -38.15 -43.86 -4.86
CA GLY A 64 -38.51 -43.11 -3.66
C GLY A 64 -37.82 -43.41 -2.32
N SER A 65 -36.95 -42.50 -1.88
CA SER A 65 -37.01 -41.88 -0.54
C SER A 65 -35.88 -40.87 -0.40
N SER A 66 -36.23 -39.59 -0.26
CA SER A 66 -35.29 -38.56 0.17
C SER A 66 -35.31 -38.51 1.69
N ASP A 67 -34.23 -38.95 2.34
CA ASP A 67 -33.91 -38.51 3.69
C ASP A 67 -32.45 -38.79 4.03
N GLY A 68 -31.80 -37.83 4.69
CA GLY A 68 -30.69 -38.12 5.58
C GLY A 68 -29.30 -37.61 5.21
N LEU A 69 -29.14 -36.34 4.82
CA LEU A 69 -27.87 -35.65 5.03
C LEU A 69 -27.99 -34.70 6.22
N LYS A 70 -27.41 -35.12 7.36
CA LYS A 70 -27.24 -34.30 8.56
C LYS A 70 -26.46 -33.02 8.20
N PRO A 71 -27.01 -31.83 8.49
CA PRO A 71 -26.25 -30.58 8.38
C PRO A 71 -25.11 -30.59 9.40
N LEU A 72 -23.91 -30.20 8.96
CA LEU A 72 -22.79 -29.91 9.84
C LEU A 72 -23.16 -28.76 10.80
N PRO A 73 -22.65 -28.74 12.04
CA PRO A 73 -22.97 -27.70 13.01
C PRO A 73 -22.53 -26.33 12.48
N VAL A 74 -23.48 -25.40 12.49
CA VAL A 74 -23.30 -24.00 12.16
C VAL A 74 -22.18 -23.43 13.03
N LYS A 75 -21.09 -23.00 12.40
CA LYS A 75 -20.06 -22.23 13.08
C LYS A 75 -20.60 -20.83 13.30
N GLU A 76 -20.72 -20.45 14.57
CA GLU A 76 -21.21 -19.15 15.00
C GLU A 76 -20.39 -18.04 14.34
N SER A 77 -21.11 -17.04 13.84
CA SER A 77 -20.57 -15.86 13.18
C SER A 77 -20.19 -14.84 14.25
N ASP A 78 -18.93 -14.78 14.62
CA ASP A 78 -18.42 -13.68 15.42
C ASP A 78 -18.34 -12.41 14.57
N GLY A 79 -18.91 -11.35 15.15
CA GLY A 79 -19.20 -10.06 14.54
C GLY A 79 -17.98 -9.36 13.95
N CYS A 80 -18.22 -8.75 12.80
CA CYS A 80 -17.32 -7.78 12.19
C CYS A 80 -17.75 -6.39 12.66
N ASP A 81 -17.16 -5.90 13.76
CA ASP A 81 -17.34 -4.52 14.18
C ASP A 81 -16.24 -3.64 13.58
N GLY A 82 -16.69 -2.56 12.96
CA GLY A 82 -15.96 -1.76 11.99
C GLY A 82 -14.84 -0.90 12.57
N TYR A 83 -13.79 -0.75 11.77
CA TYR A 83 -12.80 0.31 11.93
C TYR A 83 -13.15 1.50 11.04
N SER A 84 -13.40 2.63 11.68
CA SER A 84 -13.42 3.97 11.07
C SER A 84 -12.28 4.77 11.69
N PRO A 85 -11.32 5.30 10.91
CA PRO A 85 -10.41 6.31 11.42
C PRO A 85 -10.88 7.70 10.98
N ASN A 86 -11.49 8.43 11.93
CA ASN A 86 -11.42 9.89 11.97
C ASN A 86 -10.01 10.26 12.47
N LEU A 87 -9.23 11.04 11.70
CA LEU A 87 -9.11 12.50 11.76
C LEU A 87 -8.01 12.89 12.79
N LEU A 88 -6.78 13.18 12.35
CA LEU A 88 -6.23 14.48 11.93
C LEU A 88 -6.13 15.48 13.09
N GLU A 89 -4.90 15.69 13.57
CA GLU A 89 -4.35 16.77 14.44
C GLU A 89 -3.13 16.10 15.11
N ILE A 90 -1.87 16.52 14.95
CA ILE A 90 -1.27 17.81 15.31
C ILE A 90 0.02 17.94 14.50
N LEU A 91 0.11 18.98 13.67
CA LEU A 91 1.35 19.45 13.06
C LEU A 91 1.39 20.95 13.31
N GLU A 92 2.11 21.37 14.34
CA GLU A 92 2.69 22.72 14.44
C GLU A 92 3.68 22.75 15.59
N GLU A 93 4.97 22.91 15.27
CA GLU A 93 5.78 24.00 15.85
C GLU A 93 7.14 24.08 15.14
N LYS A 94 7.39 25.25 14.57
CA LYS A 94 8.66 25.73 14.02
C LYS A 94 9.61 26.16 15.15
N LYS A 95 10.91 26.02 14.90
CA LYS A 95 12.04 26.96 15.19
C LYS A 95 13.32 26.19 14.85
N GLY A 96 14.27 26.66 14.05
CA GLY A 96 14.81 28.00 13.90
C GLY A 96 16.30 27.89 14.25
N LEU A 97 17.20 28.01 13.28
CA LEU A 97 18.62 28.28 13.51
C LEU A 97 19.27 28.78 12.22
N GLU A 98 19.32 30.11 12.14
CA GLU A 98 20.20 30.89 11.27
C GLU A 98 21.57 31.00 11.94
N ILE A 99 22.64 31.01 11.14
CA ILE A 99 23.95 31.51 11.55
C ILE A 99 24.35 32.58 10.53
N GLU A 100 24.59 33.78 11.05
CA GLU A 100 24.99 35.00 10.33
C GLU A 100 26.36 34.86 9.66
N GLU A 101 26.51 35.42 8.46
CA GLU A 101 27.79 35.90 7.95
C GLU A 101 27.65 37.36 7.52
N LYS A 102 28.31 38.25 8.26
CA LYS A 102 28.40 39.69 7.96
C LYS A 102 29.50 39.92 6.92
N THR A 103 29.13 40.45 5.75
CA THR A 103 30.06 41.27 4.96
C THR A 103 29.32 42.46 4.37
N SER A 104 29.90 43.65 4.58
CA SER A 104 29.38 44.98 4.24
C SER A 104 30.05 45.49 2.97
N THR A 105 29.29 45.88 1.92
CA THR A 105 29.58 47.04 1.04
C THR A 105 28.40 47.37 0.10
N GLU A 106 28.03 48.67 0.06
CA GLU A 106 27.23 49.50 -0.88
C GLU A 106 25.99 48.98 -1.69
N PRO A 107 24.94 49.84 -1.86
CA PRO A 107 23.60 49.41 -2.27
C PRO A 107 23.36 49.51 -3.79
N VAL A 108 23.48 48.39 -4.48
CA VAL A 108 22.68 48.14 -5.69
C VAL A 108 21.42 47.45 -5.22
N GLN A 109 20.23 48.07 -5.38
CA GLN A 109 18.97 47.46 -4.95
C GLN A 109 18.88 46.04 -5.56
N PRO A 110 19.03 44.99 -4.74
CA PRO A 110 18.96 43.64 -5.25
C PRO A 110 17.50 43.44 -5.64
N VAL A 111 17.27 43.13 -6.91
CA VAL A 111 15.99 42.57 -7.34
C VAL A 111 15.79 41.35 -6.45
N GLU A 112 14.86 41.44 -5.49
CA GLU A 112 14.46 40.32 -4.64
C GLU A 112 13.92 39.22 -5.55
N THR A 113 14.80 38.35 -6.00
CA THR A 113 14.43 37.08 -6.62
C THR A 113 13.83 36.24 -5.52
N THR A 114 12.51 36.30 -5.41
CA THR A 114 11.76 35.37 -4.57
C THR A 114 12.23 33.95 -4.88
N PRO A 115 12.50 33.13 -3.84
CA PRO A 115 13.00 31.78 -4.04
C PRO A 115 11.98 31.02 -4.89
N VAL A 116 12.38 30.69 -6.13
CA VAL A 116 11.54 29.96 -7.07
C VAL A 116 11.20 28.62 -6.44
N ASP A 117 9.91 28.40 -6.15
CA ASP A 117 9.42 27.14 -5.61
C ASP A 117 9.70 26.03 -6.63
N LYS A 118 10.68 25.18 -6.31
CA LYS A 118 11.13 24.07 -7.16
C LYS A 118 10.04 23.01 -7.36
N PHE A 119 8.97 23.04 -6.56
CA PHE A 119 7.83 22.12 -6.62
C PHE A 119 6.64 22.69 -7.38
N ALA A 120 6.70 23.97 -7.78
CA ALA A 120 5.61 24.63 -8.47
C ALA A 120 5.34 23.97 -9.82
N VAL A 121 4.04 23.77 -10.11
CA VAL A 121 3.60 23.27 -11.41
C VAL A 121 4.00 24.29 -12.47
N PRO A 122 4.63 23.87 -13.58
CA PRO A 122 4.92 24.77 -14.69
C PRO A 122 3.66 25.41 -15.26
N LEU A 123 3.81 26.58 -15.89
CA LEU A 123 2.71 27.25 -16.57
C LEU A 123 2.07 26.33 -17.63
N LEU A 124 0.74 26.21 -17.57
CA LEU A 124 -0.06 25.46 -18.52
C LEU A 124 0.03 26.11 -19.91
N ASP A 125 0.13 25.30 -20.96
CA ASP A 125 -0.01 25.79 -22.33
C ASP A 125 -1.47 26.13 -22.68
N GLU A 126 -1.69 26.84 -23.79
CA GLU A 126 -3.03 27.25 -24.25
C GLU A 126 -4.01 26.07 -24.33
N HIS A 127 -3.52 24.89 -24.73
CA HIS A 127 -4.35 23.69 -24.84
C HIS A 127 -4.90 23.26 -23.48
N TYR A 128 -4.04 23.17 -22.45
CA TYR A 128 -4.48 22.76 -21.12
C TYR A 128 -5.20 23.86 -20.35
N GLN A 129 -4.91 25.13 -20.63
CA GLN A 129 -5.68 26.26 -20.11
C GLN A 129 -7.14 26.20 -20.59
N LEU A 130 -7.37 25.93 -21.88
CA LEU A 130 -8.71 25.81 -22.45
C LEU A 130 -9.46 24.58 -21.94
N MET A 131 -8.77 23.44 -21.81
CA MET A 131 -9.38 22.17 -21.41
C MET A 131 -9.72 22.07 -19.92
N LYS A 132 -9.21 22.98 -19.07
CA LYS A 132 -9.41 22.97 -17.61
C LYS A 132 -9.13 21.59 -17.00
N VAL A 133 -8.00 20.99 -17.36
CA VAL A 133 -7.68 19.62 -16.94
C VAL A 133 -7.37 19.56 -15.45
N ASN A 134 -8.06 18.67 -14.74
CA ASN A 134 -7.79 18.40 -13.34
C ASN A 134 -6.53 17.53 -13.18
N PRO A 135 -5.66 17.80 -12.20
CA PRO A 135 -4.56 16.91 -11.85
C PRO A 135 -5.07 15.49 -11.54
N LEU A 136 -4.31 14.49 -11.97
CA LEU A 136 -4.56 13.10 -11.62
C LEU A 136 -3.82 12.77 -10.33
N GLU A 137 -4.57 12.35 -9.30
CA GLU A 137 -4.00 11.93 -8.02
C GLU A 137 -4.11 10.41 -7.81
N PHE A 138 -3.06 9.80 -7.28
CA PHE A 138 -3.03 8.38 -6.91
C PHE A 138 -1.92 8.09 -5.88
N MET A 139 -1.98 6.90 -5.27
CA MET A 139 -0.99 6.43 -4.29
C MET A 139 -0.08 5.35 -4.91
N ILE A 140 1.20 5.40 -4.61
CA ILE A 140 2.17 4.33 -4.89
C ILE A 140 2.65 3.78 -3.55
N GLY A 141 2.38 2.50 -3.29
CA GLY A 141 2.96 1.81 -2.13
C GLY A 141 4.48 1.72 -2.26
N THR A 142 5.20 2.12 -1.21
CA THR A 142 6.66 2.03 -1.11
C THR A 142 7.06 1.29 0.16
N ASN A 143 8.36 1.02 0.31
CA ASN A 143 8.91 0.41 1.52
C ASN A 143 8.83 1.34 2.75
N PHE A 144 8.59 2.64 2.52
CA PHE A 144 8.44 3.66 3.55
C PHE A 144 7.01 4.21 3.59
N GLY A 145 6.01 3.37 3.28
CA GLY A 145 4.60 3.76 3.27
C GLY A 145 4.12 4.24 1.90
N ASP A 146 2.92 4.80 1.85
CA ASP A 146 2.33 5.26 0.61
C ASP A 146 2.88 6.62 0.17
N CYS A 147 3.33 6.70 -1.09
CA CYS A 147 3.71 7.95 -1.73
C CYS A 147 2.49 8.51 -2.47
N LYS A 148 2.05 9.72 -2.08
CA LYS A 148 1.05 10.45 -2.86
C LYS A 148 1.71 10.99 -4.12
N VAL A 149 1.06 10.81 -5.27
CA VAL A 149 1.52 11.34 -6.55
C VAL A 149 0.43 12.20 -7.16
N THR A 150 0.79 13.45 -7.47
CA THR A 150 -0.05 14.38 -8.21
C THR A 150 0.57 14.62 -9.59
N ALA A 151 -0.16 14.19 -10.62
CA ALA A 151 0.25 14.26 -12.02
C ALA A 151 -0.51 15.36 -12.75
N THR A 152 0.18 16.44 -13.11
CA THR A 152 -0.42 17.61 -13.75
C THR A 152 0.12 17.76 -15.18
N PRO A 153 -0.70 17.55 -16.21
CA PRO A 153 -0.29 17.85 -17.58
C PRO A 153 -0.19 19.35 -17.79
N PHE A 154 0.90 19.82 -18.40
CA PHE A 154 1.10 21.26 -18.61
C PHE A 154 1.51 21.63 -20.04
N LYS A 155 1.93 20.67 -20.87
CA LYS A 155 2.31 20.96 -22.26
C LYS A 155 1.93 19.83 -23.22
N LYS A 156 1.22 20.15 -24.31
CA LYS A 156 0.84 19.21 -25.37
C LYS A 156 1.88 19.20 -26.48
N ILE A 157 2.33 18.01 -26.86
CA ILE A 157 3.29 17.83 -27.95
C ILE A 157 2.49 17.58 -29.24
N LYS A 158 2.34 18.63 -30.07
CA LYS A 158 1.50 18.59 -31.28
C LYS A 158 1.90 17.49 -32.27
N SER A 159 3.20 17.19 -32.40
CA SER A 159 3.70 16.20 -33.37
C SER A 159 3.37 14.74 -33.00
N THR A 160 3.37 14.39 -31.72
CA THR A 160 3.17 13.01 -31.25
C THR A 160 1.81 12.77 -30.60
N GLY A 161 1.06 13.84 -30.31
CA GLY A 161 -0.16 13.79 -29.52
C GLY A 161 0.07 13.47 -28.03
N GLN A 162 1.32 13.32 -27.58
CA GLN A 162 1.66 13.10 -26.18
C GLN A 162 1.62 14.41 -25.36
N SER A 163 1.78 14.27 -24.06
CA SER A 163 1.75 15.35 -23.09
C SER A 163 2.98 15.29 -22.20
N VAL A 164 3.53 16.45 -21.87
CA VAL A 164 4.49 16.59 -20.78
C VAL A 164 3.69 16.71 -19.48
N VAL A 165 3.95 15.80 -18.56
CA VAL A 165 3.27 15.68 -17.28
C VAL A 165 4.27 15.94 -16.17
N HIS A 166 3.93 16.90 -15.30
CA HIS A 166 4.64 17.18 -14.06
C HIS A 166 4.18 16.21 -12.99
N LEU A 167 5.09 15.40 -12.45
CA LEU A 167 4.82 14.46 -11.38
C LEU A 167 5.38 15.03 -10.07
N LEU A 168 4.50 15.34 -9.13
CA LEU A 168 4.87 15.67 -7.76
C LEU A 168 4.71 14.43 -6.88
N TYR A 169 5.79 14.02 -6.23
CA TYR A 169 5.84 12.93 -5.27
C TYR A 169 5.88 13.50 -3.86
N GLU A 170 5.03 13.01 -2.97
CA GLU A 170 4.96 13.43 -1.57
C GLU A 170 4.97 12.22 -0.62
N MET A 171 5.84 12.30 0.39
CA MET A 171 5.96 11.34 1.49
C MET A 171 6.23 12.10 2.79
N ASP A 172 6.04 11.47 3.96
CA ASP A 172 6.16 12.10 5.29
C ASP A 172 7.49 12.84 5.54
N PHE A 173 8.56 12.46 4.84
CA PHE A 173 9.90 13.03 5.00
C PHE A 173 10.46 13.73 3.77
N GLY A 174 9.66 13.96 2.73
CA GLY A 174 10.17 14.69 1.58
C GLY A 174 9.23 14.78 0.39
N ARG A 175 9.66 15.61 -0.56
CA ARG A 175 9.01 15.78 -1.85
C ARG A 175 10.03 15.66 -2.97
N ALA A 176 9.58 15.20 -4.13
CA ALA A 176 10.37 15.21 -5.35
C ALA A 176 9.49 15.57 -6.55
N VAL A 177 10.12 16.11 -7.60
CA VAL A 177 9.46 16.41 -8.86
C VAL A 177 10.14 15.67 -9.99
N ASP A 178 9.33 15.20 -10.93
CA ASP A 178 9.76 14.68 -12.22
C ASP A 178 8.92 15.25 -13.37
N GLN A 179 9.45 15.16 -14.60
CA GLN A 179 8.73 15.52 -15.81
C GLN A 179 8.83 14.37 -16.81
N VAL A 180 7.67 13.81 -17.17
CA VAL A 180 7.59 12.67 -18.10
C VAL A 180 6.79 13.04 -19.33
N LYS A 181 7.11 12.40 -20.47
CA LYS A 181 6.36 12.52 -21.72
C LYS A 181 5.52 11.26 -21.90
N CYS A 182 4.20 11.39 -21.94
CA CYS A 182 3.31 10.24 -22.10
C CYS A 182 1.94 10.59 -22.65
N VAL A 183 1.16 9.57 -22.99
CA VAL A 183 -0.29 9.71 -23.24
C VAL A 183 -0.98 9.87 -21.88
N LEU A 184 -2.03 10.69 -21.80
CA LEU A 184 -2.77 10.97 -20.55
C LEU A 184 -3.71 9.83 -20.12
N GLY A 185 -3.24 8.59 -20.18
CA GLY A 185 -3.92 7.45 -19.59
C GLY A 185 -3.48 7.26 -18.14
N LYS A 186 -4.43 7.11 -17.21
CA LYS A 186 -4.13 6.86 -15.78
C LYS A 186 -3.11 5.73 -15.59
N LYS A 187 -3.31 4.60 -16.27
CA LYS A 187 -2.41 3.44 -16.22
C LYS A 187 -1.01 3.73 -16.74
N ASP A 188 -0.88 4.55 -17.79
CA ASP A 188 0.41 4.88 -18.37
C ASP A 188 1.21 5.83 -17.48
N VAL A 189 0.53 6.84 -16.91
CA VAL A 189 1.11 7.78 -15.94
C VAL A 189 1.55 7.05 -14.69
N GLU A 190 0.70 6.19 -14.10
CA GLU A 190 1.06 5.36 -12.94
C GLU A 190 2.27 4.46 -13.21
N ARG A 191 2.30 3.81 -14.38
CA ARG A 191 3.42 2.94 -14.78
C ARG A 191 4.73 3.71 -14.88
N LEU A 192 4.71 4.92 -15.44
CA LEU A 192 5.89 5.78 -15.53
C LEU A 192 6.31 6.31 -14.17
N ALA A 193 5.35 6.75 -13.35
CA ALA A 193 5.62 7.27 -12.02
C ALA A 193 6.32 6.23 -11.13
N LYS A 194 5.87 4.96 -11.19
CA LYS A 194 6.50 3.82 -10.47
C LYS A 194 7.93 3.51 -10.93
N LYS A 195 8.31 3.90 -12.16
CA LYS A 195 9.64 3.66 -12.73
C LYS A 195 10.57 4.87 -12.64
N SER A 196 10.10 5.99 -12.09
CA SER A 196 10.89 7.22 -12.02
C SER A 196 12.11 7.08 -11.10
N ASP A 197 13.26 7.56 -11.57
CA ASP A 197 14.47 7.66 -10.76
C ASP A 197 14.33 8.73 -9.67
N LYS A 198 13.45 9.72 -9.85
CA LYS A 198 13.15 10.72 -8.82
C LYS A 198 12.42 10.11 -7.63
N LEU A 199 11.51 9.16 -7.88
CA LEU A 199 10.87 8.39 -6.80
C LEU A 199 11.90 7.54 -6.04
N LYS A 200 12.82 6.88 -6.73
CA LYS A 200 13.90 6.11 -6.09
C LYS A 200 14.81 7.01 -5.24
N ALA A 201 15.21 8.16 -5.79
CA ALA A 201 16.03 9.13 -5.06
C ALA A 201 15.30 9.68 -3.82
N LEU A 202 13.98 9.92 -3.92
CA LEU A 202 13.16 10.30 -2.78
C LEU A 202 13.14 9.21 -1.71
N GLN A 203 12.93 7.95 -2.08
CA GLN A 203 12.96 6.83 -1.13
C GLN A 203 14.30 6.71 -0.41
N LEU A 204 15.43 6.90 -1.12
CA LEU A 204 16.76 6.92 -0.51
C LEU A 204 16.92 8.09 0.48
N ALA A 205 16.43 9.28 0.14
CA ALA A 205 16.47 10.44 1.04
C ALA A 205 15.61 10.22 2.29
N VAL A 206 14.43 9.61 2.14
CA VAL A 206 13.55 9.24 3.25
C VAL A 206 14.22 8.18 4.14
N ALA A 207 14.85 7.16 3.55
CA ALA A 207 15.61 6.14 4.27
C ALA A 207 16.72 6.77 5.13
N LYS A 208 17.49 7.69 4.56
CA LYS A 208 18.55 8.41 5.27
C LYS A 208 17.99 9.20 6.47
N LYS A 209 16.87 9.90 6.29
CA LYS A 209 16.21 10.61 7.39
C LYS A 209 15.74 9.68 8.50
N TRP A 210 15.22 8.51 8.16
CA TRP A 210 14.87 7.48 9.15
C TRP A 210 16.11 6.98 9.91
N GLN A 211 17.23 6.74 9.23
CA GLN A 211 18.48 6.37 9.88
C GLN A 211 19.01 7.47 10.81
N GLU A 212 18.89 8.74 10.43
CA GLU A 212 19.25 9.87 11.30
C GLU A 212 18.32 9.95 12.51
N LYS A 213 17.02 9.71 12.33
CA LYS A 213 16.03 9.66 13.41
C LYS A 213 16.30 8.51 14.37
N ALA A 214 16.70 7.34 13.86
CA ALA A 214 17.07 6.16 14.63
C ALA A 214 18.18 6.44 15.66
N LYS A 215 19.12 7.34 15.32
CA LYS A 215 20.24 7.70 16.20
C LYS A 215 19.86 8.63 17.35
N LYS A 216 18.74 9.36 17.21
CA LYS A 216 18.35 10.45 18.11
C LYS A 216 17.19 10.08 19.02
N HIS A 217 16.39 9.09 18.65
CA HIS A 217 15.14 8.78 19.31
C HIS A 217 15.02 7.29 19.60
N THR A 218 14.28 6.99 20.67
CA THR A 218 13.74 5.66 20.91
C THR A 218 12.32 5.58 20.34
N PHE A 219 11.82 4.36 20.24
CA PHE A 219 10.54 4.06 19.63
C PHE A 219 9.70 3.22 20.58
N ARG A 220 8.39 3.34 20.43
CA ARG A 220 7.42 2.41 21.00
C ARG A 220 6.87 1.54 19.88
N VAL A 221 6.93 0.23 20.04
CA VAL A 221 6.56 -0.75 19.00
C VAL A 221 5.36 -1.57 19.44
N LEU A 222 4.39 -1.77 18.55
CA LEU A 222 3.22 -2.59 18.79
C LEU A 222 3.58 -4.07 18.63
N LYS A 223 3.59 -4.81 19.74
CA LYS A 223 3.66 -6.27 19.74
C LYS A 223 2.24 -6.82 19.69
N ARG A 224 1.91 -7.47 18.58
CA ARG A 224 0.61 -8.15 18.44
C ARG A 224 0.50 -9.29 19.44
N GLY A 225 -0.62 -9.32 20.17
CA GLY A 225 -0.95 -10.40 21.08
C GLY A 225 -1.34 -11.67 20.31
N THR A 226 -1.34 -12.81 21.00
CA THR A 226 -1.97 -14.04 20.50
C THR A 226 -3.50 -13.98 20.69
N LEU A 227 -4.24 -15.02 20.28
CA LEU A 227 -5.71 -15.04 20.33
C LEU A 227 -6.32 -14.65 21.69
N ASN A 228 -5.59 -14.88 22.78
CA ASN A 228 -6.05 -14.62 24.16
C ASN A 228 -5.26 -13.51 24.87
N GLU A 229 -4.33 -12.86 24.17
CA GLU A 229 -3.49 -11.81 24.74
C GLU A 229 -3.77 -10.49 24.05
N PRO A 230 -3.88 -9.38 24.78
CA PRO A 230 -4.04 -8.08 24.16
C PRO A 230 -2.77 -7.67 23.42
N ASP A 231 -2.91 -6.81 22.41
CA ASP A 231 -1.78 -6.11 21.81
C ASP A 231 -1.10 -5.24 22.89
N ILE A 232 0.23 -5.31 22.97
CA ILE A 232 1.00 -4.54 23.93
C ILE A 232 1.99 -3.62 23.23
N TRP A 233 2.19 -2.42 23.76
CA TRP A 233 3.20 -1.50 23.29
C TRP A 233 4.49 -1.71 24.08
N VAL A 234 5.58 -2.01 23.38
CA VAL A 234 6.91 -2.17 23.96
C VAL A 234 7.66 -0.84 23.82
N GLU A 235 8.14 -0.30 24.93
CA GLU A 235 8.79 1.01 25.00
C GLU A 235 10.32 0.92 24.91
N ASN A 236 10.94 2.06 24.64
CA ASN A 236 12.40 2.23 24.57
C ASN A 236 13.10 1.32 23.56
N CYS A 237 12.40 0.96 22.48
CA CYS A 237 12.98 0.22 21.38
C CYS A 237 13.93 1.12 20.56
N THR A 238 14.98 0.52 20.03
CA THR A 238 15.95 1.18 19.16
C THR A 238 15.77 0.71 17.72
N LEU A 239 15.73 1.64 16.76
CA LEU A 239 15.60 1.28 15.34
C LEU A 239 16.96 0.79 14.81
N VAL A 240 17.03 -0.50 14.47
CA VAL A 240 18.26 -1.18 14.05
C VAL A 240 18.47 -1.08 12.55
N SER A 241 17.40 -1.30 11.78
CA SER A 241 17.46 -1.30 10.32
C SER A 241 16.21 -0.68 9.72
N VAL A 242 16.45 0.17 8.73
CA VAL A 242 15.40 0.68 7.84
C VAL A 242 15.14 -0.33 6.71
N PRO A 243 13.92 -0.37 6.15
CA PRO A 243 13.61 -1.21 4.99
C PRO A 243 14.59 -0.95 3.83
N HIS A 244 15.17 -2.01 3.28
CA HIS A 244 15.91 -1.95 2.01
C HIS A 244 15.03 -2.43 0.84
N GLU A 245 15.55 -2.51 -0.38
CA GLU A 245 14.82 -3.04 -1.55
C GLU A 245 14.13 -4.38 -1.20
N HIS A 246 12.84 -4.51 -1.53
CA HIS A 246 11.97 -5.65 -1.20
C HIS A 246 11.58 -5.90 0.27
N GLN A 247 12.02 -5.08 1.23
CA GLN A 247 11.52 -5.14 2.61
C GLN A 247 10.46 -4.07 2.84
N HIS A 248 9.40 -4.43 3.58
CA HIS A 248 8.31 -3.51 3.92
C HIS A 248 8.23 -3.18 5.42
N PHE A 249 9.21 -3.62 6.19
CA PHE A 249 9.20 -3.53 7.64
C PHE A 249 10.55 -3.05 8.19
N PHE A 250 10.46 -2.38 9.34
CA PHE A 250 11.56 -1.86 10.12
C PHE A 250 11.94 -2.90 11.18
N TYR A 251 13.22 -2.98 11.52
CA TYR A 251 13.70 -3.84 12.61
C TYR A 251 14.02 -2.99 13.83
N LEU A 252 13.44 -3.32 14.97
CA LEU A 252 13.67 -2.61 16.23
C LEU A 252 14.08 -3.58 17.33
N ASP A 253 15.08 -3.23 18.12
CA ASP A 253 15.52 -4.02 19.29
C ASP A 253 15.02 -3.37 20.57
N ALA A 254 14.32 -4.14 21.40
CA ALA A 254 13.90 -3.72 22.73
C ALA A 254 15.05 -3.82 23.75
N PRO A 255 14.91 -3.20 24.94
CA PRO A 255 15.94 -3.22 25.98
C PRO A 255 16.29 -4.63 26.49
N ASP A 256 15.36 -5.59 26.39
CA ASP A 256 15.56 -7.00 26.75
C ASP A 256 16.30 -7.81 25.68
N GLY A 257 16.65 -7.19 24.55
CA GLY A 257 17.28 -7.83 23.40
C GLY A 257 16.29 -8.47 22.41
N THR A 258 14.98 -8.37 22.65
CA THR A 258 13.96 -8.89 21.73
C THR A 258 13.92 -8.02 20.46
N ARG A 259 14.00 -8.66 19.28
CA ARG A 259 13.88 -7.99 17.98
C ARG A 259 12.45 -8.05 17.44
N PHE A 260 11.92 -6.90 17.05
CA PHE A 260 10.62 -6.72 16.43
C PHE A 260 10.75 -6.35 14.96
N ASN A 261 9.83 -6.86 14.14
CA ASN A 261 9.55 -6.37 12.79
C ASN A 261 8.25 -5.55 12.81
N ALA A 262 8.30 -4.30 12.36
CA ALA A 262 7.15 -3.41 12.41
C ALA A 262 6.97 -2.64 11.10
N SER A 263 5.74 -2.53 10.62
CA SER A 263 5.38 -1.68 9.49
C SER A 263 5.17 -0.23 9.95
N ILE A 264 5.11 0.72 9.02
CA ILE A 264 4.69 2.09 9.38
C ILE A 264 3.28 2.05 9.99
N GLY A 265 3.11 2.75 11.12
CA GLY A 265 1.90 2.72 11.91
C GLY A 265 1.92 1.71 13.07
N GLU A 266 2.82 0.73 13.04
CA GLU A 266 3.02 -0.25 14.12
C GLU A 266 4.13 0.18 15.11
N PHE A 267 4.68 1.38 14.93
CA PHE A 267 5.61 1.99 15.87
C PHE A 267 5.48 3.51 15.86
N VAL A 268 5.82 4.13 16.99
CA VAL A 268 5.76 5.59 17.20
C VAL A 268 7.08 6.07 17.77
N VAL A 269 7.52 7.25 17.36
CA VAL A 269 8.74 7.87 17.88
C VAL A 269 8.46 8.45 19.26
N MET A 270 9.27 8.09 20.25
CA MET A 270 9.22 8.69 21.57
C MET A 270 10.13 9.92 21.61
N LYS A 271 9.68 10.98 22.29
CA LYS A 271 10.44 12.22 22.46
C LYS A 271 11.55 12.04 23.48
#